data_AF-A0AAI7ZEK6-F1
#
_entry.id   AF-A0AAI7ZEK6-F1
#
_cell.length_a   1.000
_cell.length_b   1.000
_cell.length_c   1.000
_cell.angle_alpha   90.00
_cell.angle_beta   90.00
_cell.angle_gamma   90.00
#
_symmetry.space_group_name_H-M   'P 1'
#
loop_
_entity.id
_entity.type
_entity.pdbx_description
1 polymer ?
#
loop_
_entity_poly.entity_id
_entity_poly.type
_entity_poly.pdbx_seq_one_letter_code
_entity_poly.pdbx_strand_id
1 'polypeptide(L)'
;MMSVLLAGCGKSEPTVNVSGQANGAGVTFTGKSLTLKRNGLPAATISADGALSVDGKPVDLNEAQRQAMRSYYAQVQGVAKKGIDIGTQGAAFGAHAAGEAIKGVLSGNSDQIGDKIEAEADTFKNKALQICDQLATLRTAQDAAAHLVPAFAPYSTLTQHDIDDCRK
;
A
#
# COMPACT_ATOMS: atom_id res chain seq x y z
N MET A 1 8.35 -41.93 -31.53
CA MET A 1 7.35 -41.32 -30.63
C MET A 1 8.00 -40.10 -29.98
N MET A 2 7.80 -38.91 -30.53
CA MET A 2 8.26 -37.65 -29.92
C MET A 2 7.22 -37.21 -28.89
N SER A 3 7.59 -37.22 -27.62
CA SER A 3 6.78 -36.61 -26.55
C SER A 3 7.09 -35.11 -26.51
N VAL A 4 6.11 -34.30 -26.89
CA VAL A 4 6.13 -32.84 -26.73
C VAL A 4 5.63 -32.50 -25.33
N LEU A 5 6.50 -31.96 -24.48
CA LEU A 5 6.11 -31.35 -23.21
C LEU A 5 5.55 -29.94 -23.50
N LEU A 6 4.25 -29.76 -23.30
CA LEU A 6 3.64 -28.44 -23.25
C LEU A 6 3.99 -27.77 -21.91
N ALA A 7 4.97 -26.87 -21.92
CA ALA A 7 5.17 -25.90 -20.85
C ALA A 7 4.09 -24.81 -20.97
N GLY A 8 2.95 -25.02 -20.30
CA GLY A 8 1.94 -23.99 -20.15
C GLY A 8 2.43 -22.89 -19.22
N CYS A 9 2.87 -21.75 -19.76
CA CYS A 9 2.99 -20.51 -19.00
C CYS A 9 1.60 -19.99 -18.66
N GLY A 10 1.03 -20.48 -17.56
CA GLY A 10 -0.02 -19.75 -16.86
C GLY A 10 0.56 -18.40 -16.46
N LYS A 11 0.08 -17.31 -17.06
CA LYS A 11 0.32 -15.97 -16.52
C LYS A 11 -0.33 -15.96 -15.14
N SER A 12 0.44 -16.24 -14.10
CA SER A 12 0.07 -15.92 -12.74
C SER A 12 -0.18 -14.43 -12.72
N GLU A 13 -1.45 -14.01 -12.71
CA GLU A 13 -1.79 -12.62 -12.49
C GLU A 13 -1.09 -12.21 -11.18
N PRO A 14 -0.30 -11.13 -11.17
CA PRO A 14 0.42 -10.73 -9.98
C PRO A 14 -0.60 -10.48 -8.88
N THR A 15 -0.60 -11.34 -7.86
CA THR A 15 -1.49 -11.21 -6.72
C THR A 15 -0.96 -10.07 -5.85
N VAL A 16 -1.69 -8.95 -5.86
CA VAL A 16 -1.35 -7.81 -5.01
C VAL A 16 -1.71 -8.17 -3.58
N ASN A 17 -0.71 -8.59 -2.80
CA ASN A 17 -0.85 -8.84 -1.37
C ASN A 17 -0.03 -7.81 -0.60
N VAL A 18 -0.71 -6.86 0.04
CA VAL A 18 -0.09 -5.82 0.87
C VAL A 18 -0.73 -5.89 2.24
N SER A 19 0.10 -5.98 3.28
CA SER A 19 -0.35 -5.90 4.66
C SER A 19 0.45 -4.88 5.45
N GLY A 20 -0.22 -4.22 6.40
CA GLY A 20 0.40 -3.32 7.36
C GLY A 20 -0.26 -3.52 8.72
N GLN A 21 0.54 -3.52 9.79
CA GLN A 21 0.04 -3.67 11.14
C GLN A 21 0.82 -2.77 12.09
N ALA A 22 0.10 -2.05 12.94
CA ALA A 22 0.66 -1.21 13.99
C ALA A 22 -0.28 -1.19 15.20
N ASN A 23 0.27 -1.41 16.39
CA ASN A 23 -0.47 -1.30 17.68
C ASN A 23 -1.82 -2.03 17.69
N GLY A 24 -1.88 -3.23 17.10
CA GLY A 24 -3.09 -4.06 17.03
C GLY A 24 -4.14 -3.62 15.98
N ALA A 25 -3.93 -2.49 15.29
CA ALA A 25 -4.63 -2.16 14.06
C ALA A 25 -3.91 -2.77 12.86
N GLY A 26 -4.69 -3.34 11.93
CA GLY A 26 -4.15 -3.98 10.73
C GLY A 26 -4.96 -3.66 9.48
N VAL A 27 -4.27 -3.69 8.35
CA VAL A 27 -4.82 -3.58 7.00
C VAL A 27 -4.24 -4.71 6.18
N THR A 28 -5.09 -5.46 5.48
CA THR A 28 -4.68 -6.48 4.52
C THR A 28 -5.42 -6.23 3.21
N PHE A 29 -4.69 -6.12 2.12
CA PHE A 29 -5.22 -5.92 0.78
C PHE A 29 -4.74 -7.04 -0.13
N THR A 30 -5.67 -7.73 -0.78
CA THR A 30 -5.39 -8.91 -1.64
C THR A 30 -5.69 -8.66 -3.12
N GLY A 31 -5.99 -7.41 -3.50
CA GLY A 31 -6.49 -7.05 -4.83
C GLY A 31 -7.95 -7.46 -5.10
N LYS A 32 -8.50 -8.40 -4.32
CA LYS A 32 -9.91 -8.82 -4.37
C LYS A 32 -10.70 -8.25 -3.19
N SER A 33 -10.05 -8.17 -2.04
CA SER A 33 -10.64 -7.66 -0.81
C SER A 33 -9.65 -6.81 -0.01
N LEU A 34 -10.23 -5.93 0.80
CA LEU A 34 -9.58 -5.12 1.82
C LEU A 34 -10.13 -5.55 3.18
N THR A 35 -9.28 -6.08 4.05
CA THR A 35 -9.65 -6.44 5.43
C THR A 35 -9.03 -5.45 6.41
N LEU A 36 -9.84 -4.93 7.32
CA LEU A 36 -9.46 -4.01 8.38
C LEU A 36 -9.63 -4.69 9.74
N LYS A 37 -8.58 -4.63 10.55
CA LYS A 37 -8.60 -5.05 11.95
C LYS A 37 -8.33 -3.84 12.85
N ARG A 38 -9.06 -3.73 13.94
CA ARG A 38 -8.90 -2.70 14.97
C ARG A 38 -9.06 -3.35 16.34
N ASN A 39 -8.42 -2.78 17.35
CA ASN A 39 -8.51 -3.29 18.71
C ASN A 39 -9.95 -3.26 19.21
N GLY A 40 -10.43 -4.39 19.74
CA GLY A 40 -11.78 -4.51 20.30
C GLY A 40 -12.90 -4.52 19.25
N LEU A 41 -12.59 -4.52 17.95
CA LEU A 41 -13.59 -4.60 16.89
C LEU A 41 -13.46 -5.91 16.09
N PRO A 42 -14.58 -6.50 15.64
CA PRO A 42 -14.52 -7.60 14.68
C PRO A 42 -13.85 -7.15 13.37
N ALA A 43 -13.37 -8.09 12.57
CA ALA A 43 -12.77 -7.74 11.28
C ALA A 43 -13.84 -7.19 10.32
N ALA A 44 -13.55 -6.07 9.66
CA ALA A 44 -14.34 -5.58 8.54
C ALA A 44 -13.68 -5.97 7.22
N THR A 45 -14.45 -6.39 6.22
CA THR A 45 -13.97 -6.69 4.88
C THR A 45 -14.76 -5.90 3.84
N ILE A 46 -14.04 -5.31 2.90
CA ILE A 46 -14.58 -4.51 1.80
C ILE A 46 -14.13 -5.16 0.49
N SER A 47 -15.08 -5.51 -0.37
CA SER A 47 -14.79 -6.02 -1.71
C SER A 47 -14.62 -4.89 -2.72
N ALA A 48 -14.07 -5.21 -3.90
CA ALA A 48 -13.81 -4.24 -4.96
C ALA A 48 -15.07 -3.51 -5.48
N ASP A 49 -16.24 -4.14 -5.38
CA ASP A 49 -17.55 -3.55 -5.75
C ASP A 49 -18.18 -2.71 -4.63
N GLY A 50 -17.51 -2.60 -3.48
CA GLY A 50 -17.91 -1.79 -2.34
C GLY A 50 -18.86 -2.48 -1.36
N ALA A 51 -19.08 -3.80 -1.48
CA ALA A 51 -19.80 -4.51 -0.43
C ALA A 51 -18.97 -4.52 0.87
N LEU A 52 -19.64 -4.30 1.99
CA LEU A 52 -19.05 -4.31 3.32
C LEU A 52 -19.57 -5.51 4.09
N SER A 53 -18.68 -6.22 4.77
CA SER A 53 -19.04 -7.18 5.81
C SER A 53 -18.27 -6.90 7.10
N VAL A 54 -18.91 -7.18 8.23
CA VAL A 54 -18.34 -7.07 9.57
C VAL A 54 -18.55 -8.40 10.27
N ASP A 55 -17.47 -8.99 10.79
CA ASP A 55 -17.51 -10.36 11.34
C ASP A 55 -18.01 -11.40 10.31
N GLY A 56 -17.69 -11.17 9.03
CA GLY A 56 -18.19 -11.98 7.91
C GLY A 56 -19.67 -11.79 7.58
N LYS A 57 -20.41 -10.98 8.34
CA LYS A 57 -21.84 -10.71 8.11
C LYS A 57 -21.98 -9.51 7.16
N PRO A 58 -22.76 -9.62 6.07
CA PRO A 58 -23.01 -8.50 5.17
C PRO A 58 -23.67 -7.33 5.90
N VAL A 59 -23.26 -6.11 5.54
CA VAL A 59 -23.94 -4.88 5.94
C VAL A 59 -24.81 -4.42 4.78
N ASP A 60 -26.09 -4.16 5.03
CA ASP A 60 -26.99 -3.61 4.01
C ASP A 60 -26.60 -2.17 3.69
N LEU A 61 -26.17 -1.95 2.44
CA LEU A 61 -25.79 -0.65 1.91
C LEU A 61 -26.72 -0.25 0.78
N ASN A 62 -27.16 1.00 0.80
CA ASN A 62 -27.73 1.64 -0.39
C ASN A 62 -26.63 1.98 -1.40
N GLU A 63 -27.03 2.47 -2.59
CA GLU A 63 -26.07 2.70 -3.67
C GLU A 63 -25.07 3.83 -3.37
N ALA A 64 -25.50 4.90 -2.69
CA ALA A 64 -24.60 5.98 -2.30
C ALA A 64 -23.54 5.51 -1.28
N GLN A 65 -23.95 4.67 -0.33
CA GLN A 65 -23.06 4.04 0.64
C GLN A 65 -22.08 3.08 -0.03
N ARG A 66 -22.56 2.23 -0.94
CA ARG A 66 -21.71 1.30 -1.70
C ARG A 66 -20.70 2.05 -2.58
N GLN A 67 -21.11 3.16 -3.20
CA GLN A 67 -20.21 4.03 -3.95
C GLN A 67 -19.10 4.63 -3.08
N ALA A 68 -19.43 5.10 -1.88
CA ALA A 68 -18.42 5.61 -0.95
C ALA A 68 -17.41 4.52 -0.52
N MET A 69 -17.88 3.29 -0.27
CA MET A 69 -17.00 2.16 0.03
C MET A 69 -16.09 1.79 -1.15
N ARG A 70 -16.60 1.84 -2.40
CA ARG A 70 -15.78 1.66 -3.62
C ARG A 70 -14.70 2.73 -3.74
N SER A 71 -15.06 4.00 -3.50
CA SER A 71 -14.11 5.10 -3.54
C SER A 71 -13.00 4.93 -2.51
N TYR A 72 -13.34 4.55 -1.27
CA TYR A 72 -12.35 4.23 -0.25
C TYR A 72 -11.45 3.04 -0.65
N TYR A 73 -12.05 1.95 -1.15
CA TYR A 73 -11.31 0.78 -1.65
C TYR A 73 -10.30 1.17 -2.74
N ALA A 74 -10.71 1.97 -3.72
CA ALA A 74 -9.87 2.43 -4.81
C ALA A 74 -8.67 3.26 -4.31
N GLN A 75 -8.88 4.12 -3.30
CA GLN A 75 -7.78 4.88 -2.71
C GLN A 75 -6.79 3.99 -1.96
N VAL A 76 -7.26 2.97 -1.24
CA VAL A 76 -6.38 1.98 -0.59
C VAL A 76 -5.57 1.20 -1.63
N GLN A 77 -6.20 0.80 -2.73
CA GLN A 77 -5.50 0.18 -3.86
C GLN A 77 -4.42 1.10 -4.43
N GLY A 78 -4.71 2.40 -4.56
CA GLY A 78 -3.75 3.42 -5.00
C GLY A 78 -2.52 3.52 -4.09
N VAL A 79 -2.74 3.53 -2.76
CA VAL A 79 -1.66 3.50 -1.76
C VAL A 79 -0.85 2.20 -1.89
N ALA A 80 -1.53 1.05 -1.97
CA ALA A 80 -0.86 -0.25 -2.11
C ALA A 80 0.02 -0.30 -3.36
N LYS A 81 -0.47 0.18 -4.51
CA LYS A 81 0.28 0.22 -5.77
C LYS A 81 1.49 1.15 -5.68
N LYS A 82 1.33 2.36 -5.12
CA LYS A 82 2.46 3.29 -4.90
C LYS A 82 3.48 2.72 -3.92
N GLY A 83 3.04 2.06 -2.86
CA GLY A 83 3.91 1.39 -1.89
C GLY A 83 4.75 0.28 -2.52
N ILE A 84 4.16 -0.54 -3.39
CA ILE A 84 4.90 -1.58 -4.15
C ILE A 84 5.93 -0.94 -5.08
N ASP A 85 5.57 0.13 -5.79
CA ASP A 85 6.46 0.82 -6.71
C ASP A 85 7.66 1.45 -5.97
N ILE A 86 7.39 2.18 -4.89
CA ILE A 86 8.42 2.77 -4.02
C ILE A 86 9.30 1.67 -3.41
N GLY A 87 8.72 0.58 -2.90
CA GLY A 87 9.47 -0.55 -2.34
C GLY A 87 10.38 -1.22 -3.38
N THR A 88 9.90 -1.36 -4.62
CA THR A 88 10.70 -1.91 -5.73
C THR A 88 11.87 -0.99 -6.08
N GLN A 89 11.61 0.31 -6.20
CA GLN A 89 12.65 1.31 -6.47
C GLN A 89 13.67 1.40 -5.33
N GLY A 90 13.21 1.33 -4.08
CA GLY A 90 14.06 1.32 -2.90
C GLY A 90 14.97 0.10 -2.82
N ALA A 91 14.47 -1.09 -3.17
CA ALA A 91 15.28 -2.31 -3.24
C ALA A 91 16.36 -2.20 -4.33
N ALA A 92 16.01 -1.69 -5.52
CA ALA A 92 16.96 -1.45 -6.60
C ALA A 92 18.05 -0.44 -6.20
N PHE A 93 17.65 0.66 -5.55
CA PHE A 93 18.57 1.66 -5.02
C PHE A 93 19.52 1.06 -3.97
N GLY A 94 19.00 0.31 -3.00
CA GLY A 94 19.82 -0.33 -1.97
C GLY A 94 20.83 -1.33 -2.54
N ALA A 95 20.44 -2.13 -3.54
CA ALA A 95 21.36 -3.03 -4.23
C ALA A 95 22.47 -2.28 -4.99
N HIS A 96 22.11 -1.18 -5.68
CA HIS A 96 23.07 -0.32 -6.36
C HIS A 96 24.07 0.31 -5.37
N ALA A 97 23.58 0.89 -4.27
CA ALA A 97 24.41 1.49 -3.24
C ALA A 97 25.37 0.49 -2.60
N ALA A 98 24.91 -0.73 -2.28
CA ALA A 98 25.77 -1.78 -1.76
C ALA A 98 26.87 -2.19 -2.76
N GLY A 99 26.52 -2.31 -4.04
CA GLY A 99 27.48 -2.62 -5.11
C GLY A 99 28.55 -1.52 -5.27
N GLU A 100 28.14 -0.25 -5.28
CA GLU A 100 29.07 0.87 -5.38
C GLU A 100 29.94 1.01 -4.12
N ALA A 101 29.43 0.68 -2.92
CA ALA A 101 30.24 0.65 -1.70
C ALA A 101 31.38 -0.39 -1.77
N ILE A 102 31.09 -1.61 -2.24
CA ILE A 102 32.12 -2.65 -2.44
C ILE A 102 33.19 -2.17 -3.44
N LYS A 103 32.74 -1.56 -4.55
CA LYS A 103 33.62 -0.99 -5.56
C LYS A 103 34.47 0.16 -5.00
N GLY A 104 33.91 1.00 -4.13
CA GLY A 104 34.64 2.06 -3.45
C GLY A 104 35.78 1.54 -2.59
N VAL A 105 35.54 0.47 -1.83
CA VAL A 105 36.59 -0.20 -1.03
C VAL A 105 37.71 -0.76 -1.92
N LEU A 106 37.35 -1.41 -3.03
CA LEU A 106 38.33 -2.02 -3.94
C LEU A 106 39.12 -0.99 -4.76
N SER A 107 38.52 0.17 -5.07
CA SER A 107 39.12 1.22 -5.91
C SER A 107 39.79 2.35 -5.13
N GLY A 108 39.54 2.46 -3.82
CA GLY A 108 40.03 3.56 -2.98
C GLY A 108 39.28 4.89 -3.16
N ASN A 109 38.16 4.91 -3.91
CA ASN A 109 37.38 6.11 -4.25
C ASN A 109 36.06 6.20 -3.46
N SER A 110 36.07 5.91 -2.16
CA SER A 110 34.87 5.85 -1.31
C SER A 110 34.08 7.16 -1.31
N ASP A 111 34.77 8.30 -1.27
CA ASP A 111 34.15 9.59 -0.96
C ASP A 111 33.30 10.10 -2.14
N GLN A 112 33.83 10.06 -3.37
CA GLN A 112 33.09 10.45 -4.58
C GLN A 112 31.88 9.54 -4.84
N ILE A 113 32.00 8.25 -4.51
CA ILE A 113 30.88 7.31 -4.63
C ILE A 113 29.80 7.63 -3.58
N GLY A 114 30.20 7.96 -2.36
CA GLY A 114 29.30 8.39 -1.28
C GLY A 114 28.44 9.58 -1.67
N ASP A 115 29.06 10.67 -2.14
CA ASP A 115 28.35 11.90 -2.55
C ASP A 115 27.29 11.63 -3.64
N LYS A 116 27.62 10.75 -4.59
CA LYS A 116 26.69 10.39 -5.69
C LYS A 116 25.49 9.60 -5.17
N ILE A 117 25.74 8.62 -4.30
CA ILE A 117 24.68 7.80 -3.69
C ILE A 117 23.76 8.66 -2.81
N GLU A 118 24.30 9.64 -2.10
CA GLU A 118 23.51 10.58 -1.28
C GLU A 118 22.58 11.46 -2.14
N ALA A 119 23.09 12.02 -3.25
CA ALA A 119 22.25 12.79 -4.17
C ALA A 119 21.12 11.96 -4.82
N GLU A 120 21.41 10.69 -5.15
CA GLU A 120 20.41 9.74 -5.64
C GLU A 120 19.38 9.40 -4.54
N ALA A 121 19.82 9.25 -3.28
CA ALA A 121 18.94 9.02 -2.13
C ALA A 121 17.98 10.18 -1.90
N ASP A 122 18.45 11.43 -1.95
CA ASP A 122 17.61 12.62 -1.80
C ASP A 122 16.55 12.72 -2.90
N THR A 123 16.95 12.42 -4.14
CA THR A 123 16.01 12.38 -5.27
C THR A 123 14.95 11.30 -5.06
N PHE A 124 15.34 10.12 -4.58
CA PHE A 124 14.40 9.04 -4.26
C PHE A 124 13.47 9.41 -3.10
N LYS A 125 13.99 10.00 -2.01
CA LYS A 125 13.21 10.47 -0.87
C LYS A 125 12.10 11.43 -1.30
N ASN A 126 12.45 12.43 -2.12
CA ASN A 126 11.48 13.40 -2.64
C ASN A 126 10.35 12.74 -3.45
N LYS A 127 10.66 11.70 -4.23
CA LYS A 127 9.64 10.93 -4.96
C LYS A 127 8.79 10.07 -4.01
N ALA A 128 9.41 9.44 -3.01
CA ALA A 128 8.72 8.61 -2.04
C ALA A 128 7.67 9.42 -1.25
N LEU A 129 7.96 10.68 -0.92
CA LEU A 129 7.02 11.59 -0.23
C LEU A 129 5.70 11.81 -0.98
N GLN A 130 5.63 11.56 -2.28
CA GLN A 130 4.37 11.62 -3.04
C GLN A 130 3.34 10.57 -2.58
N ILE A 131 3.75 9.56 -1.80
CA ILE A 131 2.80 8.64 -1.15
C ILE A 131 1.94 9.37 -0.10
N CYS A 132 2.45 10.42 0.53
CA CYS A 132 1.71 11.17 1.55
C CYS A 132 0.51 11.93 0.95
N ASP A 133 0.61 12.39 -0.29
CA ASP A 133 -0.52 13.01 -1.01
C ASP A 133 -1.60 11.97 -1.36
N GLN A 134 -1.18 10.74 -1.66
CA GLN A 134 -2.11 9.62 -1.83
C GLN A 134 -2.81 9.28 -0.51
N LEU A 135 -2.08 9.30 0.61
CA LEU A 135 -2.68 9.09 1.93
C LEU A 135 -3.69 10.19 2.29
N ALA A 136 -3.42 11.45 1.94
CA ALA A 136 -4.38 12.54 2.12
C ALA A 136 -5.68 12.29 1.34
N THR A 137 -5.57 11.85 0.08
CA THR A 137 -6.73 11.49 -0.75
C THR A 137 -7.49 10.29 -0.18
N LEU A 138 -6.76 9.29 0.33
CA LEU A 138 -7.34 8.14 1.03
C LEU A 138 -8.13 8.59 2.27
N ARG A 139 -7.58 9.49 3.08
CA ARG A 139 -8.25 10.04 4.26
C ARG A 139 -9.56 10.72 3.89
N THR A 140 -9.59 11.54 2.85
CA THR A 140 -10.85 12.16 2.38
C THR A 140 -11.89 11.11 2.00
N ALA A 141 -11.51 10.06 1.30
CA ALA A 141 -12.43 8.97 0.95
C ALA A 141 -12.88 8.17 2.18
N GLN A 142 -11.98 7.97 3.15
CA GLN A 142 -12.28 7.31 4.42
C GLN A 142 -13.32 8.11 5.21
N ASP A 143 -13.13 9.42 5.35
CA ASP A 143 -14.02 10.29 6.12
C ASP A 143 -15.41 10.37 5.47
N ALA A 144 -15.47 10.43 4.13
CA ALA A 144 -16.74 10.37 3.40
C ALA A 144 -17.47 9.03 3.60
N ALA A 145 -16.75 7.91 3.55
CA ALA A 145 -17.32 6.59 3.81
C ALA A 145 -17.79 6.46 5.27
N ALA A 146 -17.01 6.94 6.24
CA ALA A 146 -17.38 6.92 7.65
C ALA A 146 -18.64 7.75 7.94
N HIS A 147 -18.79 8.89 7.26
CA HIS A 147 -19.97 9.74 7.38
C HIS A 147 -21.23 9.07 6.81
N LEU A 148 -21.12 8.36 5.68
CA LEU A 148 -22.28 7.74 5.02
C LEU A 148 -22.62 6.34 5.55
N VAL A 149 -21.65 5.63 6.11
CA VAL A 149 -21.77 4.22 6.52
C VAL A 149 -21.45 4.09 8.02
N PRO A 150 -22.46 4.17 8.90
CA PRO A 150 -22.25 4.11 10.35
C PRO A 150 -21.50 2.85 10.81
N ALA A 151 -21.74 1.70 10.17
CA ALA A 151 -21.05 0.44 10.48
C ALA A 151 -19.54 0.47 10.15
N PHE A 152 -19.11 1.36 9.24
CA PHE A 152 -17.70 1.53 8.86
C PHE A 152 -16.99 2.59 9.72
N ALA A 153 -17.71 3.54 10.30
CA ALA A 153 -17.11 4.65 11.05
C ALA A 153 -16.06 4.24 12.10
N PRO A 154 -16.24 3.15 12.89
CA PRO A 154 -15.24 2.71 13.88
C PRO A 154 -13.90 2.23 13.27
N TYR A 155 -13.86 1.95 11.96
CA TYR A 155 -12.66 1.50 11.25
C TYR A 155 -11.87 2.66 10.60
N SER A 156 -12.48 3.84 10.54
CA SER A 156 -11.91 5.07 9.98
C SER A 156 -10.90 5.69 10.93
N THR A 157 -9.67 5.18 10.91
CA THR A 157 -8.63 5.55 11.89
C THR A 157 -7.49 6.37 11.31
N LEU A 158 -7.38 6.53 9.99
CA LEU A 158 -6.36 7.40 9.40
C LEU A 158 -6.70 8.85 9.75
N THR A 159 -5.84 9.52 10.52
CA THR A 159 -6.00 10.88 11.04
C THR A 159 -5.25 11.92 10.21
N GLN A 160 -5.48 13.22 10.48
CA GLN A 160 -4.68 14.29 9.85
C GLN A 160 -3.24 14.25 10.33
N HIS A 161 -3.04 13.92 11.61
CA HIS A 161 -1.71 13.77 12.21
C HIS A 161 -0.87 12.73 11.46
N ASP A 162 -1.47 11.60 11.06
CA ASP A 162 -0.76 10.58 10.26
C ASP A 162 -0.28 11.11 8.90
N ILE A 163 -1.05 12.02 8.28
CA ILE A 163 -0.67 12.66 7.01
C ILE A 163 0.45 13.67 7.23
N ASP A 164 0.38 14.44 8.32
CA ASP A 164 1.39 15.44 8.65
C ASP A 164 2.71 14.78 9.06
N ASP A 165 2.65 13.67 9.80
CA ASP A 165 3.80 12.86 10.18
C ASP A 165 4.44 12.14 9.00
N CYS A 166 3.65 11.69 8.02
CA CYS A 166 4.19 11.09 6.79
C CYS A 166 5.18 12.02 6.06
N ARG A 167 4.98 13.34 6.15
CA ARG A 167 5.78 14.34 5.44
C ARG A 167 7.06 14.77 6.16
N LYS A 168 7.28 14.31 7.39
CA LYS A 168 8.46 14.63 8.20
C LYS A 168 9.60 13.66 7.89
#